data_AF-A0A9Q9IYN1-F1
#
_entry.id   AF-A0A9Q9IYN1-F1
#
_cell.length_a   1.000
_cell.length_b   1.000
_cell.length_c   1.000
_cell.angle_alpha   90.00
_cell.angle_beta   90.00
_cell.angle_gamma   90.00
#
_symmetry.space_group_name_H-M   'P 1'
#
loop_
_entity.id
_entity.type
_entity.pdbx_description
1 polymer ?
#
loop_
_entity_poly.entity_id
_entity_poly.type
_entity_poly.pdbx_seq_one_letter_code
_entity_poly.pdbx_strand_id
1 'polypeptide(L)'
;MNDAIHKLNLRLPMHVVEEAKAHAQLLGVSLNAYILFCISEQVKRTRRELSAPFNAAPPKQGSRSPARSAANPVVTPVKRPQAKVGRNEDCPCGSGRKAKHCHPEWT
;
A
#
# COMPACT_ATOMS: atom_id res chain seq x y z
N MET A 1 17.68 0.64 30.97
CA MET A 1 17.11 0.01 29.75
C MET A 1 17.88 -1.28 29.57
N ASN A 2 17.23 -2.44 29.54
CA ASN A 2 17.96 -3.72 29.55
C ASN A 2 18.88 -3.81 28.34
N ASP A 3 20.19 -3.88 28.56
CA ASP A 3 21.24 -4.12 27.55
C ASP A 3 21.22 -5.56 27.01
N ALA A 4 20.07 -6.24 27.10
CA ALA A 4 19.91 -7.60 26.66
C ALA A 4 19.86 -7.65 25.13
N ILE A 5 20.96 -8.10 24.51
CA ILE A 5 21.04 -8.35 23.08
C ILE A 5 20.30 -9.65 22.76
N HIS A 6 19.20 -9.57 22.02
CA HIS A 6 18.46 -10.74 21.54
C HIS A 6 18.93 -11.14 20.13
N LYS A 7 19.50 -12.34 19.99
CA LYS A 7 19.97 -12.86 18.70
C LYS A 7 18.78 -13.39 17.89
N LEU A 8 18.59 -12.86 16.69
CA LEU A 8 17.59 -13.31 15.73
C LEU A 8 18.26 -14.07 14.57
N ASN A 9 17.71 -15.21 14.16
CA ASN A 9 18.18 -15.97 12.99
C ASN A 9 17.20 -15.75 11.82
N LEU A 10 17.60 -14.91 10.86
CA LEU A 10 16.79 -14.57 9.68
C LEU A 10 17.27 -15.33 8.44
N ARG A 11 16.33 -15.80 7.62
CA ARG A 11 16.60 -16.26 6.25
C ARG A 11 16.05 -15.23 5.29
N LEU A 12 16.93 -14.60 4.53
CA LEU A 12 16.59 -13.52 3.59
C LEU A 12 16.71 -14.05 2.16
N PRO A 13 15.86 -13.60 1.22
CA PRO A 13 16.04 -13.89 -0.20
C PRO A 13 17.39 -13.39 -0.71
N MET A 14 17.97 -14.10 -1.69
CA MET A 14 19.30 -13.77 -2.22
C MET A 14 19.39 -12.34 -2.79
N HIS A 15 18.37 -11.89 -3.54
CA HIS A 15 18.36 -10.54 -4.11
C HIS A 15 18.44 -9.45 -3.03
N VAL A 16 17.73 -9.62 -1.90
CA VAL A 16 17.76 -8.67 -0.78
C VAL A 16 19.15 -8.61 -0.15
N VAL A 17 19.81 -9.76 -0.02
CA VAL A 17 21.16 -9.84 0.57
C VAL A 17 22.19 -9.18 -0.33
N GLU A 18 22.09 -9.38 -1.65
CA GLU A 18 23.00 -8.78 -2.63
C GLU A 18 22.86 -7.26 -2.67
N GLU A 19 21.63 -6.74 -2.73
CA GLU A 19 21.36 -5.30 -2.67
C GLU A 19 21.86 -4.69 -1.36
N ALA A 20 21.57 -5.33 -0.22
CA ALA A 20 22.03 -4.84 1.08
C ALA A 20 23.55 -4.81 1.20
N LYS A 21 24.26 -5.79 0.62
CA LYS A 21 25.73 -5.80 0.56
C LYS A 21 26.26 -4.65 -0.29
N ALA A 22 25.69 -4.43 -1.47
CA ALA A 22 26.08 -3.33 -2.35
C ALA A 22 25.88 -1.96 -1.67
N HIS A 23 24.75 -1.76 -1.01
CA HIS A 23 24.46 -0.52 -0.29
C HIS A 23 25.41 -0.31 0.90
N ALA A 24 25.68 -1.36 1.67
CA ALA A 24 26.63 -1.27 2.79
C ALA A 24 28.04 -0.88 2.31
N GLN A 25 28.50 -1.46 1.20
CA GLN A 25 29.78 -1.11 0.59
C GLN A 25 29.83 0.34 0.10
N LEU A 26 28.77 0.81 -0.59
CA LEU A 26 28.69 2.18 -1.08
C LEU A 26 28.71 3.21 0.06
N LEU A 27 28.08 2.88 1.18
CA LEU A 27 28.03 3.73 2.38
C LEU A 27 29.28 3.58 3.27
N GLY A 28 30.19 2.65 2.97
CA GLY A 28 31.39 2.40 3.76
C GLY A 28 31.11 1.84 5.17
N VAL A 29 30.01 1.11 5.36
CA VAL A 29 29.60 0.53 6.65
C VAL A 29 29.55 -0.99 6.59
N SER A 30 29.55 -1.64 7.75
CA SER A 30 29.35 -3.09 7.80
C SER A 30 27.92 -3.47 7.42
N LEU A 31 27.75 -4.65 6.82
CA LEU A 31 26.42 -5.18 6.47
C LEU A 31 25.49 -5.25 7.70
N ASN A 32 26.03 -5.62 8.87
CA ASN A 32 25.26 -5.66 10.11
C ASN A 32 24.77 -4.27 10.52
N ALA A 33 25.64 -3.26 10.46
CA ALA A 33 25.26 -1.88 10.77
C ALA A 33 24.17 -1.36 9.81
N TYR A 34 24.31 -1.66 8.51
CA TYR A 34 23.31 -1.30 7.51
C TYR A 34 21.95 -1.96 7.79
N ILE A 35 21.93 -3.28 8.07
CA ILE A 35 20.69 -4.01 8.40
C ILE A 35 20.04 -3.45 9.67
N LEU A 36 20.83 -3.22 10.72
CA LEU A 36 20.34 -2.63 11.97
C LEU A 36 19.73 -1.24 11.73
N PHE A 37 20.35 -0.42 10.89
CA PHE A 37 19.81 0.89 10.51
C PHE A 37 18.48 0.76 9.76
N CYS A 38 18.39 -0.09 8.74
CA CYS A 38 17.16 -0.32 7.99
C CYS A 38 16.02 -0.79 8.88
N ILE A 39 16.27 -1.76 9.76
CA ILE A 39 15.27 -2.26 10.71
C ILE A 39 14.86 -1.16 11.68
N SER A 40 15.81 -0.42 12.24
CA SER A 40 15.53 0.67 13.19
C SER A 40 14.67 1.77 12.56
N GLU A 41 14.98 2.15 11.32
CA GLU A 41 14.22 3.16 10.58
C GLU A 41 12.82 2.67 10.22
N GLN A 42 12.69 1.41 9.79
CA GLN A 42 11.38 0.81 9.52
C GLN A 42 10.51 0.75 10.77
N VAL A 43 11.07 0.33 11.92
CA VAL A 43 10.34 0.29 13.20
C VAL A 43 9.89 1.70 13.60
N LYS A 44 10.74 2.72 13.43
CA LYS A 44 10.36 4.12 13.71
C LYS A 44 9.22 4.60 12.81
N ARG A 45 9.26 4.28 11.51
CA ARG A 45 8.21 4.64 10.55
C ARG A 45 6.89 3.96 10.88
N THR A 46 6.91 2.64 11.05
CA THR A 46 5.72 1.88 11.43
C THR A 46 5.15 2.34 12.77
N ARG A 47 6.01 2.66 13.77
CA ARG A 47 5.54 3.22 15.05
C ARG A 47 4.81 4.55 14.85
N ARG A 48 5.33 5.44 14.01
CA ARG A 48 4.68 6.73 13.69
C ARG A 48 3.35 6.52 13.00
N GLU A 49 3.30 5.65 12.00
CA GLU A 49 2.08 5.32 11.25
C GLU A 49 1.00 4.72 12.14
N LEU A 50 1.35 3.74 12.99
CA LEU A 50 0.41 3.13 13.93
C LEU A 50 -0.04 4.10 15.04
N SER A 51 0.79 5.06 15.41
CA SER A 51 0.43 6.10 16.39
C SER A 51 -0.37 7.25 15.79
N ALA A 52 -0.35 7.41 14.46
CA ALA A 52 -1.10 8.46 13.80
C ALA A 52 -2.59 8.11 13.83
N PRO A 53 -3.47 9.04 14.22
CA PRO A 53 -4.90 8.79 14.17
C PRO A 53 -5.31 8.54 12.72
N PHE A 54 -6.10 7.49 12.49
CA PHE A 54 -6.61 7.05 11.18
C PHE A 54 -7.32 8.17 10.38
N ASN A 55 -7.72 9.27 11.04
CA ASN A 55 -8.36 10.45 10.44
C ASN A 55 -7.41 11.67 10.26
N ALA A 56 -6.10 11.52 10.41
CA ALA A 56 -5.18 12.60 10.09
C ALA A 56 -5.15 12.83 8.57
N ALA A 57 -5.86 13.86 8.11
CA ALA A 57 -5.82 14.30 6.72
C ALA A 57 -4.35 14.53 6.29
N PRO A 58 -3.96 14.15 5.06
CA PRO A 58 -2.59 14.33 4.59
C PRO A 58 -2.20 15.81 4.69
N PRO A 59 -0.94 16.14 5.05
CA PRO A 59 -0.49 17.52 5.10
C PRO A 59 -0.63 18.12 3.71
N LYS A 60 -1.62 19.01 3.53
CA LYS A 60 -1.74 19.84 2.35
C LYS A 60 -0.55 20.78 2.34
N GLN A 61 0.52 20.40 1.65
CA GLN A 61 1.57 21.33 1.25
C GLN A 61 0.91 22.39 0.36
N GLY A 62 0.60 23.53 0.96
CA GLY A 62 0.06 24.68 0.27
C GLY A 62 1.15 25.36 -0.55
N SER A 63 1.11 25.15 -1.87
CA SER A 63 1.53 26.17 -2.82
C SER A 63 0.28 26.80 -3.43
N ARG A 64 0.21 28.13 -3.35
CA ARG A 64 -0.93 28.96 -3.74
C ARG A 64 -1.13 28.92 -5.26
N SER A 65 -2.37 28.75 -5.70
CA SER A 65 -2.83 28.86 -7.10
C SER A 65 -2.77 30.32 -7.61
N PRO A 66 -2.93 30.59 -8.93
CA PRO A 66 -4.29 30.62 -9.48
C PRO A 66 -4.47 30.04 -10.91
N ALA A 67 -5.68 29.50 -11.10
CA ALA A 67 -6.52 29.52 -12.30
C ALA A 67 -5.90 29.22 -13.68
N ARG A 68 -6.20 28.02 -14.19
CA ARG A 68 -6.70 27.86 -15.57
C ARG A 68 -7.91 26.92 -15.56
N SER A 69 -9.07 27.51 -15.79
CA SER A 69 -10.29 26.82 -16.19
C SER A 69 -10.02 26.08 -17.50
N ALA A 70 -9.93 24.76 -17.43
CA ALA A 70 -10.14 23.90 -18.58
C ALA A 70 -11.46 23.17 -18.30
N ALA A 71 -12.50 23.58 -19.02
CA ALA A 71 -13.79 22.93 -19.02
C ALA A 71 -13.59 21.47 -19.47
N ASN A 72 -13.59 20.55 -18.51
CA ASN A 72 -13.72 19.14 -18.82
C ASN A 72 -15.15 18.92 -19.30
N PRO A 73 -15.38 18.26 -20.45
CA PRO A 73 -16.73 17.88 -20.83
C PRO A 73 -17.29 17.00 -19.72
N VAL A 74 -18.44 17.42 -19.18
CA VAL A 74 -19.21 16.63 -18.23
C VAL A 74 -19.58 15.34 -18.93
N VAL A 75 -18.80 14.28 -18.69
CA VAL A 75 -19.18 12.92 -19.08
C VAL A 75 -20.36 12.57 -18.21
N THR A 76 -21.57 12.72 -18.76
CA THR A 76 -22.78 12.24 -18.10
C THR A 76 -22.64 10.74 -17.90
N PRO A 77 -22.64 10.23 -16.66
CA PRO A 77 -22.52 8.79 -16.43
C PRO A 77 -23.73 8.09 -17.07
N VAL A 78 -23.46 7.22 -18.05
CA VAL A 78 -24.46 6.34 -18.64
C VAL A 78 -25.00 5.46 -17.53
N LYS A 79 -26.26 5.71 -17.11
CA LYS A 79 -26.97 4.85 -16.16
C LYS A 79 -27.14 3.49 -16.81
N ARG A 80 -26.48 2.46 -16.26
CA ARG A 80 -26.71 1.08 -16.67
C ARG A 80 -28.12 0.69 -16.23
N PRO A 81 -28.92 0.05 -17.10
CA PRO A 81 -30.27 -0.36 -16.77
C PRO A 81 -30.32 -1.45 -15.68
N GLN A 82 -29.20 -2.15 -15.45
CA GLN A 82 -29.07 -3.18 -14.44
C GLN A 82 -28.27 -2.71 -13.21
N ALA A 83 -28.69 -3.15 -12.03
CA ALA A 83 -27.98 -2.93 -10.78
C ALA A 83 -26.54 -3.48 -10.87
N LYS A 84 -25.58 -2.77 -10.27
CA LYS A 84 -24.18 -3.22 -10.24
C LYS A 84 -24.04 -4.33 -9.20
N VAL A 85 -24.22 -5.57 -9.63
CA VAL A 85 -24.12 -6.77 -8.79
C VAL A 85 -22.64 -7.04 -8.51
N GLY A 86 -22.26 -7.12 -7.24
CA GLY A 86 -20.89 -7.46 -6.85
C GLY A 86 -20.54 -8.92 -7.18
N ARG A 87 -19.24 -9.22 -7.36
CA ARG A 87 -18.74 -10.55 -7.74
C ARG A 87 -19.23 -11.71 -6.86
N ASN A 88 -19.51 -11.45 -5.59
CA ASN A 88 -19.96 -12.45 -4.62
C ASN A 88 -21.45 -12.35 -4.26
N GLU A 89 -22.18 -11.37 -4.78
CA GLU A 89 -23.61 -11.16 -4.53
C GLU A 89 -24.46 -12.17 -5.30
N ASP A 90 -25.71 -12.35 -4.86
CA ASP A 90 -26.68 -13.20 -5.54
C ASP A 90 -27.00 -12.69 -6.95
N CYS A 91 -27.04 -13.61 -7.90
CA CYS A 91 -27.25 -13.25 -9.29
C CYS A 91 -28.74 -12.95 -9.58
N PRO A 92 -29.07 -11.79 -10.17
CA PRO A 92 -30.44 -11.36 -10.41
C PRO A 92 -31.17 -12.13 -11.52
N CYS A 93 -30.51 -13.10 -12.18
CA CYS A 93 -31.15 -13.97 -13.18
C CYS A 93 -32.06 -15.06 -12.56
N GLY A 94 -32.20 -15.09 -11.23
CA GLY A 94 -33.07 -16.04 -10.52
C GLY A 94 -32.46 -17.44 -10.34
N SER A 95 -31.17 -17.62 -10.64
CA SER A 95 -30.52 -18.93 -10.54
C SER A 95 -30.06 -19.33 -9.13
N GLY A 96 -30.17 -18.43 -8.14
CA GLY A 96 -29.73 -18.67 -6.77
C GLY A 96 -28.22 -18.85 -6.58
N ARG A 97 -27.41 -18.54 -7.60
CA ARG A 97 -25.95 -18.65 -7.58
C ARG A 97 -25.29 -17.27 -7.47
N LYS A 98 -24.07 -17.22 -6.89
CA LYS A 98 -23.26 -16.00 -6.86
C LYS A 98 -22.91 -15.52 -8.26
N ALA A 99 -22.87 -14.20 -8.48
CA ALA A 99 -22.66 -13.59 -9.78
C ALA A 99 -21.39 -14.10 -10.49
N LYS A 100 -20.27 -14.30 -9.78
CA LYS A 100 -19.04 -14.89 -10.35
C LYS A 100 -19.19 -16.27 -10.98
N HIS A 101 -20.19 -17.05 -10.55
CA HIS A 101 -20.43 -18.42 -11.03
C HIS A 101 -21.60 -18.51 -12.00
N CYS A 102 -22.37 -17.42 -12.17
CA CYS A 102 -23.51 -17.40 -13.07
C CYS A 102 -23.24 -16.54 -14.30
N HIS A 103 -22.72 -15.32 -14.09
CA HIS A 103 -22.41 -14.34 -15.12
C HIS A 103 -21.07 -13.65 -14.81
N PRO A 104 -19.94 -14.34 -15.06
CA PRO A 104 -18.60 -13.80 -14.76
C PRO A 104 -18.28 -12.53 -15.55
N GLU A 105 -18.97 -12.27 -16.66
CA GLU A 105 -18.82 -11.05 -17.47
C GLU A 105 -19.32 -9.78 -16.78
N TRP A 106 -20.16 -9.90 -15.74
CA TRP A 106 -20.68 -8.74 -14.97
C TRP A 106 -19.82 -8.40 -13.75
N THR A 107 -18.86 -9.26 -13.39
CA THR A 107 -18.19 -9.27 -12.07
C THR A 107 -16.66 -9.19 -12.10
#